data_AF-A0A7R9D365-F1
#
_entry.id   AF-A0A7R9D365-F1
#
_cell.length_a   1.000
_cell.length_b   1.000
_cell.length_c   1.000
_cell.angle_alpha   90.00
_cell.angle_beta   90.00
_cell.angle_gamma   90.00
#
_symmetry.space_group_name_H-M   'P 1'
#
loop_
_entity.id
_entity.type
_entity.pdbx_description
1 polymer ?
#
loop_
_entity_poly.entity_id
_entity_poly.type
_entity_poly.pdbx_seq_one_letter_code
_entity_poly.pdbx_strand_id
1 'polypeptide(L)'
;MENQPSKDQNANNTSSVDWKEMSLKEKCVYLRSNITVEPILACYVMPSVLAGLATQNLNLEKACQVNLNYGEHICSELTARHTANYTTEETRVQELVAWMTVWKMALSSSFPAVIILFLGSWSDRHARRKPCLLIPIIGEFLTSLGLIVCTYFFMELPMEAAGVVEALFPALTGGWATMFVGVFSYVADVTTDEMRTFRMGVVNVFVSLGMPFGIALSGILFQKIGFYGMFSLSSVLYVMGFTYGILSVKETRPPIPRPEGVGFLKDFFDIRHVKDTLQVAFKQRKGNRRMRVIMIMILSIVLVGPMFGESAINYLFTRYKFNWNEVDYSMYATYTVIVHLIGKMNSLFGICEIAAPLVYSPMYSLVYAFTLKTLPGAVYLLGAALLVPAAAMFMTMYLLQKKDTLNNTVQMNEVRLNNELESKSRTNQAFESDEGDVHSILGMKDTPYESGVFRLEIVIPDKYPFEPPHVRFVTPIYHPNVDESGRICLDMLKLPPKGTWRPVFSLAGLLTSIQLLQATPNPDDPLMADINSATKVGQEAARQTDKSSIVRAAKLVRGKLHNLQ
;
A
#
# COMPACT_ATOMS: atom_id res chain seq x y z
N MET A 1 6.40 4.25 44.07
CA MET A 1 7.18 3.01 43.89
C MET A 1 6.26 1.96 43.29
N GLU A 2 6.24 1.84 41.96
CA GLU A 2 6.07 0.57 41.26
C GLU A 2 6.46 0.81 39.79
N ASN A 3 7.53 0.13 39.37
CA ASN A 3 8.19 0.31 38.07
C ASN A 3 7.36 -0.30 36.95
N GLN A 4 6.95 0.50 35.97
CA GLN A 4 6.58 0.01 34.64
C GLN A 4 7.83 -0.04 33.74
N PRO A 5 8.13 -1.15 33.06
CA PRO A 5 9.26 -1.21 32.14
C PRO A 5 8.95 -0.44 30.85
N SER A 6 9.89 0.40 30.44
CA SER A 6 9.88 1.18 29.21
C SER A 6 9.88 0.27 27.97
N LYS A 7 8.99 0.57 27.03
CA LYS A 7 8.72 -0.24 25.83
C LYS A 7 9.61 0.11 24.63
N ASP A 8 10.77 0.73 24.85
CA ASP A 8 11.64 1.24 23.79
C ASP A 8 12.91 0.40 23.53
N GLN A 9 13.05 -0.78 24.14
CA GLN A 9 14.24 -1.63 23.96
C GLN A 9 14.09 -2.82 22.99
N ASN A 10 12.93 -3.02 22.35
CA ASN A 10 12.70 -4.19 21.47
C ASN A 10 12.58 -3.89 19.96
N ALA A 11 12.92 -2.68 19.50
CA ALA A 11 12.79 -2.32 18.08
C ALA A 11 14.00 -2.73 17.19
N ASN A 12 15.09 -3.27 17.76
CA ASN A 12 16.35 -3.51 17.02
C ASN A 12 16.63 -4.96 16.59
N ASN A 13 15.64 -5.85 16.55
CA ASN A 13 15.85 -7.25 16.15
C ASN A 13 14.82 -7.78 15.14
N THR A 14 14.48 -7.01 14.11
CA THR A 14 13.86 -7.58 12.90
C THR A 14 14.91 -7.78 11.83
N SER A 15 15.68 -8.85 11.98
CA SER A 15 16.36 -9.51 10.86
C SER A 15 15.33 -9.74 9.76
N SER A 16 15.60 -9.28 8.53
CA SER A 16 14.83 -9.64 7.34
C SER A 16 14.98 -11.14 7.11
N VAL A 17 14.06 -11.94 7.67
CA VAL A 17 14.08 -13.40 7.57
C VAL A 17 13.78 -13.81 6.13
N ASP A 18 14.69 -14.52 5.50
CA ASP A 18 14.55 -15.01 4.13
C ASP A 18 13.47 -16.11 4.06
N TRP A 19 12.42 -15.89 3.26
CA TRP A 19 11.24 -16.77 3.16
C TRP A 19 11.59 -18.22 2.83
N LYS A 20 12.71 -18.44 2.13
CA LYS A 20 13.17 -19.79 1.76
C LYS A 20 13.66 -20.60 2.96
N GLU A 21 14.17 -19.94 4.01
CA GLU A 21 14.74 -20.58 5.20
C GLU A 21 13.68 -20.87 6.29
N MET A 22 12.48 -20.30 6.16
CA MET A 22 11.41 -20.49 7.15
C MET A 22 10.81 -21.91 7.09
N SER A 23 10.64 -22.52 8.27
CA SER A 23 9.88 -23.76 8.44
C SER A 23 8.40 -23.57 8.05
N LEU A 24 7.67 -24.65 7.75
CA LEU A 24 6.22 -24.58 7.44
C LEU A 24 5.41 -23.88 8.55
N LYS A 25 5.80 -24.09 9.82
CA LYS A 25 5.14 -23.45 10.97
C LYS A 25 5.42 -21.95 11.02
N GLU A 26 6.67 -21.54 10.76
CA GLU A 26 7.04 -20.12 10.68
C GLU A 26 6.42 -19.44 9.46
N LYS A 27 6.33 -20.12 8.31
CA LYS A 27 5.59 -19.64 7.13
C LYS A 27 4.11 -19.43 7.44
N CYS A 28 3.46 -20.37 8.13
CA CYS A 28 2.07 -20.20 8.55
C CYS A 28 1.89 -19.07 9.57
N VAL A 29 2.82 -18.90 10.53
CA VAL A 29 2.78 -17.79 11.49
C VAL A 29 2.99 -16.45 10.78
N TYR A 30 3.94 -16.38 9.84
CA TYR A 30 4.21 -15.19 9.04
C TYR A 30 3.05 -14.84 8.08
N LEU A 31 2.42 -15.85 7.47
CA LEU A 31 1.19 -15.66 6.71
C LEU A 31 0.08 -15.12 7.60
N ARG A 32 -0.10 -15.69 8.80
CA ARG A 32 -1.10 -15.26 9.78
C ARG A 32 -0.85 -13.85 10.29
N SER A 33 0.40 -13.44 10.52
CA SER A 33 0.73 -12.07 10.93
C SER A 33 0.55 -11.04 9.82
N ASN A 34 0.61 -11.48 8.56
CA ASN A 34 0.39 -10.65 7.38
C ASN A 34 -1.06 -10.68 6.87
N ILE A 35 -1.93 -11.50 7.45
CA ILE A 35 -3.38 -11.43 7.21
C ILE A 35 -3.94 -10.35 8.12
N THR A 36 -4.51 -9.31 7.53
CA THR A 36 -5.06 -8.15 8.24
C THR A 36 -6.57 -8.07 7.98
N VAL A 37 -6.97 -7.39 6.90
CA VAL A 37 -8.36 -7.09 6.55
C VAL A 37 -9.02 -8.14 5.66
N GLU A 38 -8.25 -9.09 5.12
CA GLU A 38 -8.73 -10.10 4.18
C GLU A 38 -9.87 -10.98 4.77
N PRO A 39 -9.83 -11.45 6.03
CA PRO A 39 -10.90 -12.27 6.59
C PRO A 39 -12.21 -11.50 6.81
N ILE A 40 -12.13 -10.22 7.17
CA ILE A 40 -13.31 -9.35 7.31
C ILE A 40 -13.98 -9.20 5.96
N LEU A 41 -13.17 -8.93 4.93
CA LEU A 41 -13.65 -8.75 3.58
C LEU A 41 -14.30 -10.02 3.04
N ALA A 42 -13.71 -11.20 3.32
CA ALA A 42 -14.35 -12.48 3.00
C ALA A 42 -15.69 -12.67 3.73
N CYS A 43 -15.74 -12.35 5.03
CA CYS A 43 -16.96 -12.41 5.85
C CYS A 43 -17.98 -11.31 5.50
N TYR A 44 -17.64 -10.35 4.65
CA TYR A 44 -18.56 -9.34 4.13
C TYR A 44 -19.11 -9.76 2.75
N VAL A 45 -18.21 -10.13 1.84
CA VAL A 45 -18.54 -10.47 0.45
C VAL A 45 -19.32 -11.79 0.37
N MET A 46 -18.86 -12.84 1.06
CA MET A 46 -19.44 -14.17 0.94
C MET A 46 -20.92 -14.24 1.36
N PRO A 47 -21.32 -13.78 2.58
CA PRO A 47 -22.72 -13.78 2.97
C PRO A 47 -23.63 -12.86 2.14
N SER A 48 -23.10 -11.75 1.62
CA SER A 48 -23.87 -10.83 0.76
C SER A 48 -24.24 -11.51 -0.56
N VAL A 49 -23.27 -12.21 -1.17
CA VAL A 49 -23.49 -12.96 -2.40
C VAL A 49 -24.37 -14.19 -2.18
N LEU A 50 -24.17 -14.91 -1.07
CA LEU A 50 -25.00 -16.06 -0.70
C LEU A 50 -26.48 -15.67 -0.54
N ALA A 51 -26.76 -14.59 0.19
CA ALA A 51 -28.12 -14.12 0.41
C ALA A 51 -28.78 -13.58 -0.88
N GLY A 52 -27.99 -13.11 -1.86
CA GLY A 52 -28.50 -12.47 -3.07
C GLY A 52 -29.55 -13.27 -3.83
N LEU A 53 -29.34 -14.57 -4.09
CA LEU A 53 -30.32 -15.41 -4.77
C LEU A 53 -31.57 -15.68 -3.93
N ALA A 54 -31.41 -15.88 -2.62
CA ALA A 54 -32.54 -16.07 -1.71
C ALA A 54 -33.42 -14.82 -1.67
N THR A 55 -32.81 -13.63 -1.64
CA THR A 55 -33.51 -12.35 -1.69
C THR A 55 -34.27 -12.15 -3.00
N GLN A 56 -33.67 -12.47 -4.14
CA GLN A 56 -34.36 -12.39 -5.44
C GLN A 56 -35.58 -13.31 -5.50
N ASN A 57 -35.45 -14.55 -5.01
CA ASN A 57 -36.58 -15.48 -4.96
C ASN A 57 -37.65 -15.05 -3.95
N LEU A 58 -37.27 -14.48 -2.80
CA LEU A 58 -38.22 -13.95 -1.82
C LEU A 58 -39.09 -12.85 -2.45
N ASN A 59 -38.47 -11.95 -3.22
CA ASN A 59 -39.18 -10.88 -3.91
C ASN A 59 -40.13 -11.42 -4.99
N LEU A 60 -39.72 -12.45 -5.74
CA LEU A 60 -40.58 -13.11 -6.74
C LEU A 60 -41.79 -13.80 -6.08
N GLU A 61 -41.58 -14.55 -5.01
CA GLU A 61 -42.67 -15.26 -4.32
C GLU A 61 -43.64 -14.29 -3.65
N LYS A 62 -43.14 -13.24 -2.98
CA LYS A 62 -43.99 -12.18 -2.42
C LYS A 62 -44.76 -11.42 -3.49
N ALA A 63 -44.12 -11.10 -4.62
CA ALA A 63 -44.80 -10.47 -5.75
C ALA A 63 -45.96 -11.33 -6.27
N CYS A 64 -45.76 -12.66 -6.36
CA CYS A 64 -46.79 -13.60 -6.79
C CYS A 64 -47.95 -13.74 -5.80
N GLN A 65 -47.64 -14.04 -4.53
CA GLN A 65 -48.65 -14.40 -3.54
C GLN A 65 -49.30 -13.18 -2.87
N VAL A 66 -48.53 -12.13 -2.56
CA VAL A 66 -49.01 -11.00 -1.76
C VAL A 66 -49.47 -9.84 -2.66
N ASN A 67 -48.62 -9.41 -3.59
CA ASN A 67 -48.91 -8.22 -4.40
C ASN A 67 -49.91 -8.50 -5.52
N LEU A 68 -49.74 -9.61 -6.25
CA LEU A 68 -50.65 -10.02 -7.34
C LEU A 68 -51.79 -10.92 -6.86
N ASN A 69 -51.70 -11.44 -5.63
CA ASN A 69 -52.71 -12.28 -4.99
C ASN A 69 -53.09 -13.51 -5.84
N TYR A 70 -52.09 -14.13 -6.48
CA TYR A 70 -52.30 -15.39 -7.18
C TYR A 70 -52.41 -16.55 -6.19
N GLY A 71 -53.19 -17.57 -6.58
CA GLY A 71 -53.39 -18.76 -5.75
C GLY A 71 -52.08 -19.50 -5.50
N GLU A 72 -51.94 -20.10 -4.32
CA GLU A 72 -50.73 -20.80 -3.88
C GLU A 72 -50.22 -21.82 -4.91
N HIS A 73 -51.13 -22.55 -5.54
CA HIS A 73 -50.82 -23.52 -6.61
C HIS A 73 -50.12 -22.88 -7.81
N ILE A 74 -50.54 -21.68 -8.24
CA ILE A 74 -49.90 -21.00 -9.37
C ILE A 74 -48.47 -20.62 -8.98
N CYS A 75 -48.30 -20.00 -7.81
CA CYS A 75 -46.99 -19.57 -7.35
C CYS A 75 -46.05 -20.76 -7.08
N SER A 76 -46.54 -21.89 -6.57
CA SER A 76 -45.72 -23.09 -6.39
C SER A 76 -45.24 -23.69 -7.73
N GLU A 77 -46.08 -23.69 -8.77
CA GLU A 77 -45.68 -24.13 -10.11
C GLU A 77 -44.67 -23.17 -10.75
N LEU A 78 -44.80 -21.86 -10.51
CA LEU A 78 -43.80 -20.87 -10.94
C LEU A 78 -42.46 -21.09 -10.21
N THR A 79 -42.47 -21.37 -8.90
CA THR A 79 -41.25 -21.71 -8.14
C THR A 79 -40.63 -23.03 -8.62
N ALA A 80 -41.45 -24.05 -8.88
CA ALA A 80 -41.02 -25.36 -9.40
C ALA A 80 -40.57 -25.34 -10.87
N ARG A 81 -40.65 -24.19 -11.54
CA ARG A 81 -40.29 -23.98 -12.96
C ARG A 81 -41.15 -24.73 -13.98
N HIS A 82 -42.42 -24.99 -13.63
CA HIS A 82 -43.41 -25.57 -14.55
C HIS A 82 -44.27 -24.46 -15.21
N THR A 83 -43.65 -23.59 -16.00
CA THR A 83 -44.30 -22.36 -16.49
C THR A 83 -45.06 -22.48 -17.81
N ALA A 84 -45.15 -23.67 -18.42
CA ALA A 84 -45.72 -23.86 -19.75
C ALA A 84 -47.17 -23.31 -19.88
N ASN A 85 -47.94 -23.37 -18.79
CA ASN A 85 -49.33 -22.89 -18.73
C ASN A 85 -49.49 -21.52 -18.04
N TYR A 86 -48.42 -20.95 -17.47
CA TYR A 86 -48.46 -19.77 -16.59
C TYR A 86 -47.49 -18.65 -17.05
N THR A 87 -47.29 -18.53 -18.36
CA THR A 87 -46.32 -17.57 -18.95
C THR A 87 -46.72 -16.12 -18.70
N THR A 88 -48.02 -15.83 -18.64
CA THR A 88 -48.54 -14.47 -18.40
C THR A 88 -48.32 -14.06 -16.95
N GLU A 89 -48.56 -14.97 -16.01
CA GLU A 89 -48.37 -14.81 -14.58
C GLU A 89 -46.89 -14.60 -14.26
N GLU A 90 -45.99 -15.44 -14.81
CA GLU A 90 -44.54 -15.26 -14.67
C GLU A 90 -44.10 -13.88 -15.17
N THR A 91 -44.60 -13.42 -16.32
CA THR A 91 -44.23 -12.12 -16.90
C THR A 91 -44.63 -10.97 -15.96
N ARG A 92 -45.86 -10.98 -15.44
CA ARG A 92 -46.35 -9.94 -14.52
C ARG A 92 -45.59 -9.92 -13.20
N VAL A 93 -45.26 -11.09 -12.65
CA VAL A 93 -44.45 -11.20 -11.42
C VAL A 93 -43.07 -10.56 -11.64
N GLN A 94 -42.41 -10.87 -12.77
CA GLN A 94 -41.09 -10.33 -13.07
C GLN A 94 -41.13 -8.82 -13.37
N GLU A 95 -42.14 -8.33 -14.09
CA GLU A 95 -42.32 -6.89 -14.35
C GLU A 95 -42.42 -6.09 -13.03
N LEU A 96 -43.17 -6.62 -12.06
CA LEU A 96 -43.33 -5.98 -10.75
C LEU A 96 -42.02 -5.94 -9.96
N VAL A 97 -41.27 -7.05 -9.93
CA VAL A 97 -39.95 -7.11 -9.26
C VAL A 97 -38.91 -6.24 -9.96
N ALA A 98 -38.94 -6.18 -11.30
CA ALA A 98 -38.05 -5.32 -12.07
C ALA A 98 -38.30 -3.84 -11.76
N TRP A 99 -39.57 -3.41 -11.68
CA TRP A 99 -39.90 -2.03 -11.30
C TRP A 99 -39.49 -1.71 -9.86
N MET A 100 -39.67 -2.66 -8.94
CA MET A 100 -39.16 -2.50 -7.57
C MET A 100 -37.65 -2.31 -7.54
N THR A 101 -36.93 -3.08 -8.35
CA THR A 101 -35.47 -3.02 -8.45
C THR A 101 -34.98 -1.63 -8.89
N VAL A 102 -35.73 -0.91 -9.74
CA VAL A 102 -35.38 0.45 -10.17
C VAL A 102 -35.27 1.41 -8.98
N TRP A 103 -36.32 1.54 -8.18
CA TRP A 103 -36.29 2.47 -7.04
C TRP A 103 -35.40 1.97 -5.90
N LYS A 104 -35.32 0.64 -5.70
CA LYS A 104 -34.42 0.02 -4.72
C LYS A 104 -32.96 0.40 -4.99
N MET A 105 -32.52 0.28 -6.24
CA MET A 105 -31.14 0.61 -6.64
C MET A 105 -30.85 2.10 -6.55
N ALA A 106 -31.84 2.95 -6.82
CA ALA A 106 -31.72 4.39 -6.60
C ALA A 106 -31.51 4.69 -5.11
N LEU A 107 -32.36 4.12 -4.24
CA LEU A 107 -32.24 4.31 -2.78
C LEU A 107 -30.90 3.78 -2.24
N SER A 108 -30.48 2.58 -2.67
CA SER A 108 -29.24 1.95 -2.21
C SER A 108 -27.97 2.65 -2.70
N SER A 109 -28.04 3.50 -3.73
CA SER A 109 -26.85 4.12 -4.34
C SER A 109 -26.78 5.64 -4.12
N SER A 110 -27.91 6.34 -4.19
CA SER A 110 -27.95 7.81 -4.10
C SER A 110 -27.53 8.33 -2.73
N PHE A 111 -27.97 7.66 -1.65
CA PHE A 111 -27.67 8.11 -0.29
C PHE A 111 -26.21 7.82 0.12
N PRO A 112 -25.64 6.61 -0.12
CA PRO A 112 -24.20 6.38 0.06
C PRO A 112 -23.32 7.32 -0.73
N ALA A 113 -23.67 7.67 -1.97
CA ALA A 113 -22.85 8.55 -2.81
C ALA A 113 -22.59 9.90 -2.14
N VAL A 114 -23.55 10.42 -1.36
CA VAL A 114 -23.39 11.64 -0.58
C VAL A 114 -22.60 11.38 0.70
N ILE A 115 -22.94 10.33 1.45
CA ILE A 115 -22.28 10.01 2.72
C ILE A 115 -20.80 9.71 2.55
N ILE A 116 -20.40 9.02 1.48
CA ILE A 116 -19.02 8.60 1.23
C ILE A 116 -18.06 9.80 1.12
N LEU A 117 -18.55 10.95 0.61
CA LEU A 117 -17.75 12.18 0.55
C LEU A 117 -17.36 12.69 1.95
N PHE A 118 -18.28 12.56 2.91
CA PHE A 118 -18.04 12.92 4.31
C PHE A 118 -17.25 11.83 5.04
N LEU A 119 -17.59 10.56 4.82
CA LEU A 119 -16.97 9.43 5.51
C LEU A 119 -15.50 9.24 5.11
N GLY A 120 -15.17 9.40 3.82
CA GLY A 120 -13.77 9.35 3.35
C GLY A 120 -12.92 10.45 3.96
N SER A 121 -13.37 11.71 3.85
CA SER A 121 -12.66 12.86 4.40
C SER A 121 -12.58 12.83 5.94
N TRP A 122 -13.60 12.32 6.63
CA TRP A 122 -13.59 12.11 8.07
C TRP A 122 -12.61 11.01 8.50
N SER A 123 -12.61 9.87 7.81
CA SER A 123 -11.70 8.75 8.09
C SER A 123 -10.24 9.16 7.96
N ASP A 124 -9.92 9.94 6.93
CA ASP A 124 -8.56 10.46 6.71
C ASP A 124 -8.14 11.45 7.80
N ARG A 125 -9.01 12.39 8.19
CA ARG A 125 -8.70 13.44 9.20
C ARG A 125 -8.53 12.89 10.61
N HIS A 126 -9.38 11.96 11.01
CA HIS A 126 -9.33 11.41 12.37
C HIS A 126 -8.40 10.20 12.48
N ALA A 127 -7.83 9.76 11.35
CA ALA A 127 -7.04 8.56 11.21
C ALA A 127 -7.74 7.33 11.82
N ARG A 128 -9.06 7.25 11.61
CA ARG A 128 -9.92 6.15 12.09
C ARG A 128 -10.40 5.34 10.91
N ARG A 129 -9.84 4.13 10.77
CA ARG A 129 -10.17 3.20 9.67
C ARG A 129 -11.14 2.12 10.12
N LYS A 130 -11.07 1.72 11.39
CA LYS A 130 -11.89 0.63 11.94
C LYS A 130 -13.41 0.90 11.86
N PRO A 131 -13.94 2.11 12.13
CA PRO A 131 -15.36 2.37 11.95
C PRO A 131 -15.83 2.19 10.50
N CYS A 132 -15.02 2.58 9.52
CA CYS A 132 -15.34 2.44 8.09
C CYS A 132 -15.41 0.97 7.65
N LEU A 133 -14.73 0.06 8.35
CA LEU A 133 -14.78 -1.38 8.11
C LEU A 133 -15.97 -2.05 8.81
N LEU A 134 -16.33 -1.58 10.00
CA LEU A 134 -17.35 -2.23 10.84
C LEU A 134 -18.78 -1.76 10.54
N ILE A 135 -18.98 -0.48 10.21
CA ILE A 135 -20.31 0.10 9.95
C ILE A 135 -21.05 -0.61 8.79
N PRO A 136 -20.41 -0.89 7.63
CA PRO A 136 -21.07 -1.62 6.55
C PRO A 136 -21.55 -3.03 6.95
N ILE A 137 -20.77 -3.74 7.77
CA ILE A 137 -21.12 -5.08 8.27
C ILE A 137 -22.39 -5.01 9.13
N ILE A 138 -22.52 -3.99 9.97
CA ILE A 138 -23.73 -3.77 10.76
C ILE A 138 -24.93 -3.57 9.82
N GLY A 139 -24.76 -2.78 8.76
CA GLY A 139 -25.82 -2.54 7.79
C GLY A 139 -26.33 -3.82 7.14
N GLU A 140 -25.42 -4.64 6.60
CA GLU A 140 -25.78 -5.91 5.95
C GLU A 140 -26.35 -6.96 6.93
N PHE A 141 -25.88 -6.94 8.18
CA PHE A 141 -26.46 -7.75 9.25
C PHE A 141 -27.91 -7.33 9.54
N LEU A 142 -28.18 -6.03 9.65
CA LEU A 142 -29.55 -5.51 9.84
C LEU A 142 -30.44 -5.82 8.64
N THR A 143 -29.90 -5.76 7.41
CA THR A 143 -30.61 -6.23 6.21
C THR A 143 -31.01 -7.69 6.33
N SER A 144 -30.08 -8.56 6.73
CA SER A 144 -30.34 -10.00 6.88
C SER A 144 -31.41 -10.28 7.95
N LEU A 145 -31.36 -9.56 9.08
CA LEU A 145 -32.40 -9.65 10.11
C LEU A 145 -33.75 -9.14 9.62
N GLY A 146 -33.77 -8.01 8.91
CA GLY A 146 -35.00 -7.47 8.34
C GLY A 146 -35.63 -8.41 7.31
N LEU A 147 -34.82 -9.09 6.49
CA LEU A 147 -35.30 -10.11 5.55
C LEU A 147 -35.85 -11.35 6.25
N ILE A 148 -35.29 -11.75 7.40
CA ILE A 148 -35.90 -12.78 8.25
C ILE A 148 -37.27 -12.34 8.75
N VAL A 149 -37.42 -11.08 9.17
CA VAL A 149 -38.72 -10.51 9.58
C VAL A 149 -39.71 -10.48 8.41
N CYS A 150 -39.27 -10.09 7.21
CA CYS A 150 -40.10 -10.13 6.00
C CYS A 150 -40.51 -11.56 5.60
N THR A 151 -39.66 -12.54 5.89
CA THR A 151 -39.95 -13.97 5.67
C THR A 151 -40.92 -14.49 6.73
N TYR A 152 -40.82 -14.04 7.97
CA TYR A 152 -41.73 -14.41 9.05
C TYR A 152 -43.14 -13.86 8.84
N PHE A 153 -43.25 -12.57 8.55
CA PHE A 153 -44.51 -11.92 8.16
C PHE A 153 -44.68 -11.99 6.65
N PHE A 154 -44.72 -13.22 6.12
CA PHE A 154 -44.71 -13.43 4.68
C PHE A 154 -45.94 -12.82 4.00
N MET A 155 -47.12 -13.04 4.57
CA MET A 155 -48.42 -12.66 3.99
C MET A 155 -48.82 -11.21 4.33
N GLU A 156 -48.32 -10.67 5.44
CA GLU A 156 -48.66 -9.34 5.93
C GLU A 156 -47.78 -8.25 5.34
N LEU A 157 -46.51 -8.56 5.05
CA LEU A 157 -45.57 -7.59 4.50
C LEU A 157 -45.43 -7.77 2.99
N PRO A 158 -45.72 -6.72 2.19
CA PRO A 158 -45.61 -6.81 0.75
C PRO A 158 -44.15 -6.80 0.29
N MET A 159 -43.93 -7.11 -0.98
CA MET A 159 -42.58 -7.18 -1.58
C MET A 159 -41.81 -5.84 -1.45
N GLU A 160 -42.49 -4.70 -1.47
CA GLU A 160 -41.89 -3.37 -1.29
C GLU A 160 -41.24 -3.20 0.09
N ALA A 161 -41.78 -3.84 1.14
CA ALA A 161 -41.17 -3.79 2.47
C ALA A 161 -39.81 -4.49 2.48
N ALA A 162 -39.69 -5.63 1.79
CA ALA A 162 -38.41 -6.31 1.60
C ALA A 162 -37.42 -5.44 0.79
N GLY A 163 -37.89 -4.81 -0.29
CA GLY A 163 -37.10 -3.85 -1.07
C GLY A 163 -36.56 -2.67 -0.25
N VAL A 164 -37.37 -2.12 0.67
CA VAL A 164 -36.93 -1.05 1.57
C VAL A 164 -35.87 -1.55 2.55
N VAL A 165 -36.07 -2.71 3.16
CA VAL A 165 -35.09 -3.33 4.07
C VAL A 165 -33.75 -3.56 3.36
N GLU A 166 -33.79 -4.08 2.13
CA GLU A 166 -32.60 -4.31 1.30
C GLU A 166 -31.81 -3.03 1.00
N ALA A 167 -32.51 -1.92 0.74
CA ALA A 167 -31.85 -0.69 0.34
C ALA A 167 -31.47 0.20 1.53
N LEU A 168 -32.31 0.28 2.56
CA LEU A 168 -32.19 1.28 3.62
C LEU A 168 -30.93 1.09 4.47
N PHE A 169 -30.70 -0.11 5.00
CA PHE A 169 -29.57 -0.32 5.91
C PHE A 169 -28.22 -0.19 5.19
N PRO A 170 -27.99 -0.79 4.00
CA PRO A 170 -26.76 -0.59 3.25
C PRO A 170 -26.60 0.87 2.78
N ALA A 171 -27.71 1.57 2.48
CA ALA A 171 -27.67 2.98 2.16
C ALA A 171 -27.12 3.82 3.33
N LEU A 172 -27.68 3.62 4.53
CA LEU A 172 -27.29 4.37 5.73
C LEU A 172 -25.86 4.10 6.17
N THR A 173 -25.38 2.87 6.01
CA THR A 173 -24.01 2.47 6.41
C THR A 173 -22.97 2.65 5.30
N GLY A 174 -23.42 3.05 4.11
CA GLY A 174 -22.57 3.29 2.94
C GLY A 174 -22.12 2.01 2.20
N GLY A 175 -22.60 0.84 2.63
CA GLY A 175 -22.52 -0.44 1.94
C GLY A 175 -21.14 -0.83 1.39
N TRP A 176 -21.14 -1.45 0.22
CA TRP A 176 -19.94 -1.98 -0.43
C TRP A 176 -18.88 -0.91 -0.70
N ALA A 177 -19.31 0.29 -1.07
CA ALA A 177 -18.39 1.39 -1.38
C ALA A 177 -17.64 1.87 -0.13
N THR A 178 -18.32 1.99 1.01
CA THR A 178 -17.67 2.34 2.29
C THR A 178 -16.73 1.23 2.76
N MET A 179 -17.12 -0.04 2.59
CA MET A 179 -16.26 -1.17 2.91
C MET A 179 -14.96 -1.14 2.10
N PHE A 180 -15.02 -0.90 0.78
CA PHE A 180 -13.81 -0.79 -0.04
C PHE A 180 -12.96 0.42 0.30
N VAL A 181 -13.56 1.59 0.57
CA VAL A 181 -12.81 2.77 1.04
C VAL A 181 -12.07 2.44 2.34
N GLY A 182 -12.73 1.79 3.31
CA GLY A 182 -12.10 1.37 4.56
C GLY A 182 -10.95 0.40 4.34
N VAL A 183 -11.15 -0.63 3.50
CA VAL A 183 -10.14 -1.67 3.22
C VAL A 183 -8.92 -1.09 2.51
N PHE A 184 -9.10 -0.36 1.42
CA PHE A 184 -7.97 0.16 0.64
C PHE A 184 -7.20 1.24 1.40
N SER A 185 -7.89 2.09 2.16
CA SER A 185 -7.23 3.09 3.02
C SER A 185 -6.47 2.43 4.18
N TYR A 186 -7.03 1.39 4.80
CA TYR A 186 -6.33 0.64 5.84
C TYR A 186 -5.08 -0.05 5.28
N VAL A 187 -5.21 -0.73 4.14
CA VAL A 187 -4.08 -1.41 3.48
C VAL A 187 -3.00 -0.40 3.11
N ALA A 188 -3.38 0.77 2.59
CA ALA A 188 -2.42 1.83 2.28
C ALA A 188 -1.65 2.33 3.51
N ASP A 189 -2.29 2.35 4.69
CA ASP A 189 -1.68 2.78 5.95
C ASP A 189 -0.76 1.72 6.59
N VAL A 190 -1.08 0.42 6.46
CA VAL A 190 -0.26 -0.67 7.05
C VAL A 190 0.83 -1.20 6.13
N THR A 191 0.89 -0.75 4.87
CA THR A 191 1.86 -1.23 3.88
C THR A 191 2.87 -0.16 3.51
N THR A 192 4.12 -0.60 3.30
CA THR A 192 5.20 0.26 2.79
C THR A 192 4.97 0.63 1.33
N ASP A 193 5.55 1.74 0.87
CA ASP A 193 5.38 2.22 -0.51
C ASP A 193 5.77 1.17 -1.57
N GLU A 194 6.79 0.35 -1.28
CA GLU A 194 7.27 -0.71 -2.18
C GLU A 194 6.30 -1.88 -2.30
N MET A 195 5.67 -2.28 -1.18
CA MET A 195 4.77 -3.44 -1.12
C MET A 195 3.29 -3.08 -1.31
N ARG A 196 2.94 -1.80 -1.31
CA ARG A 196 1.55 -1.31 -1.35
C ARG A 196 0.79 -1.86 -2.56
N THR A 197 1.38 -1.76 -3.75
CA THR A 197 0.74 -2.23 -4.99
C THR A 197 0.51 -3.75 -4.96
N PHE A 198 1.48 -4.52 -4.46
CA PHE A 198 1.35 -5.97 -4.32
C PHE A 198 0.25 -6.35 -3.34
N ARG A 199 0.21 -5.71 -2.17
CA ARG A 199 -0.80 -5.97 -1.13
C ARG A 199 -2.22 -5.58 -1.57
N MET A 200 -2.38 -4.47 -2.28
CA MET A 200 -3.66 -4.12 -2.91
C MET A 200 -4.09 -5.18 -3.94
N GLY A 201 -3.15 -5.71 -4.72
CA GLY A 201 -3.40 -6.83 -5.63
C GLY A 201 -3.88 -8.09 -4.92
N VAL A 202 -3.23 -8.49 -3.81
CA VAL A 202 -3.62 -9.65 -2.99
C VAL A 202 -5.04 -9.49 -2.45
N VAL A 203 -5.39 -8.32 -1.89
CA VAL A 203 -6.75 -8.03 -1.40
C VAL A 203 -7.78 -8.19 -2.52
N ASN A 204 -7.49 -7.70 -3.73
CA ASN A 204 -8.38 -7.85 -4.87
C ASN A 204 -8.58 -9.31 -5.31
N VAL A 205 -7.54 -10.16 -5.18
CA VAL A 205 -7.65 -11.60 -5.43
C VAL A 205 -8.58 -12.26 -4.41
N PHE A 206 -8.45 -11.96 -3.11
CA PHE A 206 -9.34 -12.51 -2.08
C PHE A 206 -10.81 -12.15 -2.32
N VAL A 207 -11.09 -10.89 -2.68
CA VAL A 207 -12.44 -10.45 -3.08
C VAL A 207 -12.92 -11.23 -4.30
N SER A 208 -12.06 -11.35 -5.31
CA SER A 208 -12.41 -11.98 -6.58
C SER A 208 -12.61 -13.49 -6.47
N LEU A 209 -11.94 -14.17 -5.52
CA LEU A 209 -12.15 -15.59 -5.25
C LEU A 209 -13.38 -15.83 -4.36
N GLY A 210 -13.65 -14.94 -3.40
CA GLY A 210 -14.83 -15.07 -2.52
C GLY A 210 -16.17 -15.03 -3.27
N MET A 211 -16.26 -14.26 -4.36
CA MET A 211 -17.47 -14.15 -5.17
C MET A 211 -17.88 -15.48 -5.85
N PRO A 212 -17.04 -16.17 -6.65
CA PRO A 212 -17.36 -17.47 -7.22
C PRO A 212 -17.80 -18.50 -6.18
N PHE A 213 -17.12 -18.58 -5.04
CA PHE A 213 -17.51 -19.51 -3.98
C PHE A 213 -18.90 -19.18 -3.43
N GLY A 214 -19.17 -17.91 -3.14
CA GLY A 214 -20.50 -17.48 -2.69
C GLY A 214 -21.60 -17.79 -3.70
N ILE A 215 -21.39 -17.46 -4.98
CA ILE A 215 -22.37 -17.72 -6.04
C ILE A 215 -22.59 -19.23 -6.21
N ALA A 216 -21.52 -20.02 -6.35
CA ALA A 216 -21.64 -21.46 -6.58
C ALA A 216 -22.42 -22.19 -5.48
N LEU A 217 -22.21 -21.80 -4.22
CA LEU A 217 -22.93 -22.39 -3.10
C LEU A 217 -24.35 -21.83 -2.94
N SER A 218 -24.64 -20.62 -3.41
CA SER A 218 -25.91 -19.93 -3.15
C SER A 218 -27.14 -20.71 -3.63
N GLY A 219 -27.16 -21.19 -4.88
CA GLY A 219 -28.30 -21.94 -5.43
C GLY A 219 -28.51 -23.29 -4.73
N ILE A 220 -27.42 -24.03 -4.49
CA ILE A 220 -27.46 -25.36 -3.85
C ILE A 220 -27.92 -25.25 -2.39
N LEU A 221 -27.38 -24.27 -1.64
CA LEU A 221 -27.78 -24.06 -0.26
C LEU A 221 -29.24 -23.60 -0.20
N PHE A 222 -29.65 -22.66 -1.05
CA PHE A 222 -31.02 -22.16 -1.06
C PHE A 222 -32.05 -23.27 -1.21
N GLN A 223 -31.86 -24.20 -2.15
CA GLN A 223 -32.78 -25.35 -2.31
C GLN A 223 -32.83 -26.29 -1.10
N LYS A 224 -31.77 -26.34 -0.28
CA LYS A 224 -31.70 -27.24 0.89
C LYS A 224 -32.19 -26.62 2.20
N ILE A 225 -31.87 -25.35 2.44
CA ILE A 225 -32.10 -24.70 3.74
C ILE A 225 -33.15 -23.58 3.68
N GLY A 226 -33.62 -23.21 2.48
CA GLY A 226 -34.64 -22.20 2.26
C GLY A 226 -34.25 -20.79 2.73
N PHE A 227 -35.22 -19.88 2.77
CA PHE A 227 -35.01 -18.46 3.13
C PHE A 227 -34.40 -18.29 4.54
N TYR A 228 -35.01 -18.92 5.55
CA TYR A 228 -34.55 -18.80 6.94
C TYR A 228 -33.11 -19.27 7.14
N GLY A 229 -32.76 -20.43 6.55
CA GLY A 229 -31.41 -20.96 6.65
C GLY A 229 -30.38 -20.06 5.98
N MET A 230 -30.71 -19.51 4.81
CA MET A 230 -29.82 -18.62 4.07
C MET A 230 -29.55 -17.31 4.81
N PHE A 231 -30.60 -16.60 5.25
CA PHE A 231 -30.41 -15.33 5.95
C PHE A 231 -29.78 -15.51 7.35
N SER A 232 -30.06 -16.62 8.03
CA SER A 232 -29.42 -16.95 9.32
C SER A 232 -27.93 -17.27 9.13
N LEU A 233 -27.58 -18.06 8.12
CA LEU A 233 -26.19 -18.35 7.79
C LEU A 233 -25.41 -17.07 7.46
N SER A 234 -25.99 -16.17 6.65
CA SER A 234 -25.38 -14.87 6.36
C SER A 234 -25.20 -14.02 7.61
N SER A 235 -26.21 -13.98 8.48
CA SER A 235 -26.14 -13.26 9.76
C SER A 235 -24.99 -13.75 10.66
N VAL A 236 -24.79 -15.06 10.76
CA VAL A 236 -23.68 -15.66 11.53
C VAL A 236 -22.33 -15.24 10.94
N LEU A 237 -22.17 -15.28 9.62
CA LEU A 237 -20.93 -14.88 8.95
C LEU A 237 -20.62 -13.38 9.17
N TYR A 238 -21.65 -12.52 9.15
CA TYR A 238 -21.47 -11.10 9.50
C TYR A 238 -21.03 -10.90 10.95
N VAL A 239 -21.61 -11.63 11.91
CA VAL A 239 -21.20 -11.59 13.32
C VAL A 239 -19.75 -12.07 13.49
N MET A 240 -19.34 -13.12 12.77
CA MET A 240 -17.95 -13.58 12.76
C MET A 240 -17.00 -12.51 12.21
N GLY A 241 -17.35 -11.89 11.08
CA GLY A 241 -16.56 -10.81 10.48
C GLY A 241 -16.45 -9.58 11.38
N PHE A 242 -17.55 -9.18 12.01
CA PHE A 242 -17.60 -8.07 12.96
C PHE A 242 -16.73 -8.33 14.20
N THR A 243 -16.84 -9.54 14.77
CA THR A 243 -16.05 -9.96 15.93
C THR A 243 -14.55 -9.98 15.60
N TYR A 244 -14.18 -10.55 14.46
CA TYR A 244 -12.79 -10.52 13.99
C TYR A 244 -12.30 -9.08 13.79
N GLY A 245 -13.12 -8.20 13.21
CA GLY A 245 -12.77 -6.79 13.02
C GLY A 245 -12.55 -6.04 14.34
N ILE A 246 -13.32 -6.36 15.39
CA ILE A 246 -13.10 -5.78 16.72
C ILE A 246 -11.80 -6.29 17.35
N LEU A 247 -11.53 -7.59 17.29
CA LEU A 247 -10.41 -8.21 18.02
C LEU A 247 -9.06 -8.06 17.29
N SER A 248 -9.05 -8.24 15.97
CA SER A 248 -7.82 -8.36 15.18
C SER A 248 -7.40 -7.05 14.50
N VAL A 249 -8.36 -6.20 14.09
CA VAL A 249 -8.02 -4.92 13.45
C VAL A 249 -7.78 -3.86 14.50
N LYS A 250 -6.57 -3.31 14.47
CA LYS A 250 -6.12 -2.22 15.34
C LYS A 250 -6.03 -0.95 14.50
N GLU A 251 -6.30 0.20 15.12
CA GLU A 251 -6.08 1.48 14.46
C GLU A 251 -4.59 1.71 14.24
N THR A 252 -4.25 2.23 13.07
CA THR A 252 -2.87 2.39 12.61
C THR A 252 -2.20 3.63 13.20
N ARG A 253 -3.00 4.66 13.53
CA ARG A 253 -2.52 5.94 14.05
C ARG A 253 -3.34 6.36 15.27
N PRO A 254 -2.75 7.13 16.20
CA PRO A 254 -3.52 7.70 17.30
C PRO A 254 -4.59 8.65 16.76
N PRO A 255 -5.79 8.67 17.37
CA PRO A 255 -6.87 9.51 16.89
C PRO A 255 -6.51 10.98 17.07
N ILE A 256 -6.66 11.77 16.01
CA ILE A 256 -6.49 13.22 16.08
C ILE A 256 -7.71 13.81 16.82
N PRO A 257 -7.52 14.60 17.90
CA PRO A 257 -8.62 15.16 18.66
C PRO A 257 -9.40 16.20 17.83
N ARG A 258 -10.72 16.25 18.07
CA ARG A 258 -11.61 17.20 17.42
C ARG A 258 -11.32 18.63 17.88
N PRO A 259 -11.59 19.65 17.04
CA PRO A 259 -11.53 21.05 17.46
C PRO A 259 -12.43 21.31 18.68
N GLU A 260 -11.93 22.07 19.65
CA GLU A 260 -12.70 22.42 20.85
C GLU A 260 -14.00 23.17 20.47
N GLY A 261 -15.11 22.79 21.12
CA GLY A 261 -16.43 23.40 20.88
C GLY A 261 -17.18 22.89 19.64
N VAL A 262 -16.65 21.93 18.89
CA VAL A 262 -17.33 21.37 17.70
C VAL A 262 -17.89 19.97 18.00
N GLY A 263 -19.22 19.83 17.93
CA GLY A 263 -19.92 18.54 18.07
C GLY A 263 -19.60 17.58 16.91
N PHE A 264 -19.77 16.27 17.15
CA PHE A 264 -19.48 15.22 16.15
C PHE A 264 -20.14 15.48 14.80
N LEU A 265 -21.45 15.77 14.78
CA LEU A 265 -22.21 15.95 13.54
C LEU A 265 -21.71 17.15 12.74
N LYS A 266 -21.32 18.24 13.40
CA LYS A 266 -20.82 19.46 12.75
C LYS A 266 -19.43 19.24 12.12
N ASP A 267 -18.61 18.42 12.75
CA ASP A 267 -17.28 18.04 12.25
C ASP A 267 -17.33 16.96 11.15
N PHE A 268 -18.25 15.99 11.29
CA PHE A 268 -18.47 14.95 10.29
C PHE A 268 -19.05 15.54 8.99
N PHE A 269 -20.08 16.39 9.08
CA PHE A 269 -20.73 17.04 7.94
C PHE A 269 -20.12 18.40 7.57
N ASP A 270 -18.79 18.54 7.65
CA ASP A 270 -18.11 19.77 7.25
C ASP A 270 -17.87 19.83 5.73
N ILE A 271 -18.68 20.65 5.05
CA ILE A 271 -18.68 20.79 3.59
C ILE A 271 -17.38 21.37 3.02
N ARG A 272 -16.56 22.05 3.85
CA ARG A 272 -15.29 22.63 3.41
C ARG A 272 -14.35 21.56 2.88
N HIS A 273 -14.34 20.39 3.52
CA HIS A 273 -13.48 19.27 3.12
C HIS A 273 -13.97 18.56 1.86
N VAL A 274 -15.29 18.49 1.66
CA VAL A 274 -15.85 17.98 0.40
C VAL A 274 -15.42 18.86 -0.78
N LYS A 275 -15.40 20.18 -0.58
CA LYS A 275 -14.90 21.13 -1.59
C LYS A 275 -13.42 20.88 -1.92
N ASP A 276 -12.57 20.66 -0.91
CA ASP A 276 -11.16 20.36 -1.12
C ASP A 276 -10.96 19.06 -1.93
N THR A 277 -11.69 18.00 -1.58
CA THR A 277 -11.66 16.72 -2.30
C THR A 277 -12.09 16.87 -3.76
N LEU A 278 -13.19 17.60 -4.03
CA LEU A 278 -13.63 17.87 -5.40
C LEU A 278 -12.61 18.74 -6.16
N GLN A 279 -12.00 19.72 -5.49
CA GLN A 279 -10.98 20.57 -6.11
C GLN A 279 -9.74 19.77 -6.52
N VAL A 280 -9.37 18.72 -5.78
CA VAL A 280 -8.26 17.83 -6.15
C VAL A 280 -8.51 17.12 -7.49
N ALA A 281 -9.74 16.70 -7.77
CA ALA A 281 -10.10 16.05 -9.03
C ALA A 281 -9.95 16.98 -10.24
N PHE A 282 -10.26 18.27 -10.07
CA PHE A 282 -10.22 19.26 -11.17
C PHE A 282 -8.97 20.17 -11.15
N LYS A 283 -8.04 19.99 -10.21
CA LYS A 283 -6.80 20.77 -10.13
C LYS A 283 -5.96 20.60 -11.40
N GLN A 284 -5.49 21.72 -11.96
CA GLN A 284 -4.59 21.69 -13.11
C GLN A 284 -3.24 21.06 -12.72
N ARG A 285 -2.78 20.09 -13.50
CA ARG A 285 -1.55 19.33 -13.24
C ARG A 285 -0.64 19.37 -14.47
N LYS A 286 0.67 19.45 -14.25
CA LYS A 286 1.68 19.42 -15.33
C LYS A 286 1.52 18.16 -16.20
N GLY A 287 1.73 18.29 -17.52
CA GLY A 287 1.78 17.17 -18.46
C GLY A 287 0.43 16.48 -18.77
N ASN A 288 -0.66 17.24 -18.97
CA ASN A 288 -2.00 16.72 -19.31
C ASN A 288 -2.55 15.66 -18.32
N ARG A 289 -2.00 15.59 -17.10
CA ARG A 289 -2.42 14.61 -16.10
C ARG A 289 -3.87 14.80 -15.65
N ARG A 290 -4.37 16.05 -15.64
CA ARG A 290 -5.78 16.34 -15.37
C ARG A 290 -6.70 15.66 -16.40
N MET A 291 -6.39 15.81 -17.69
CA MET A 291 -7.16 15.17 -18.76
C MET A 291 -7.14 13.65 -18.63
N ARG A 292 -5.98 13.05 -18.31
CA ARG A 292 -5.86 11.60 -18.09
C ARG A 292 -6.73 11.09 -16.94
N VAL A 293 -6.76 11.80 -15.80
CA VAL A 293 -7.60 11.40 -14.67
C VAL A 293 -9.08 11.51 -15.00
N ILE A 294 -9.51 12.58 -15.68
CA ILE A 294 -10.91 12.73 -16.13
C ILE A 294 -11.30 11.60 -17.09
N MET A 295 -10.43 11.28 -18.06
CA MET A 295 -10.67 10.18 -18.99
C MET A 295 -10.78 8.83 -18.27
N ILE A 296 -9.94 8.57 -17.27
CA ILE A 296 -10.01 7.34 -16.46
C ILE A 296 -11.32 7.28 -15.67
N MET A 297 -11.79 8.38 -15.09
CA MET A 297 -13.07 8.42 -14.37
C MET A 297 -14.25 8.14 -15.32
N ILE A 298 -14.30 8.78 -16.49
CA ILE A 298 -15.36 8.55 -17.49
C ILE A 298 -15.31 7.09 -17.97
N LEU A 299 -14.12 6.59 -18.30
CA LEU A 299 -13.95 5.21 -18.74
C LEU A 299 -14.40 4.22 -17.66
N SER A 300 -14.12 4.50 -16.38
CA SER A 300 -14.58 3.64 -15.29
C SER A 300 -16.11 3.59 -15.20
N ILE A 301 -16.81 4.71 -15.42
CA ILE A 301 -18.28 4.75 -15.43
C ILE A 301 -18.83 3.95 -16.61
N VAL A 302 -18.26 4.16 -17.81
CA VAL A 302 -18.70 3.50 -19.04
C VAL A 302 -18.46 1.98 -19.01
N LEU A 303 -17.37 1.52 -18.39
CA LEU A 303 -17.06 0.10 -18.29
C LEU A 303 -17.79 -0.60 -17.13
N VAL A 304 -17.85 0.03 -15.95
CA VAL A 304 -18.38 -0.60 -14.74
C VAL A 304 -19.91 -0.45 -14.63
N GLY A 305 -20.48 0.63 -15.17
CA GLY A 305 -21.92 0.88 -15.13
C GLY A 305 -22.77 -0.24 -15.73
N PRO A 306 -22.51 -0.68 -16.97
CA PRO A 306 -23.24 -1.78 -17.59
C PRO A 306 -23.17 -3.09 -16.80
N MET A 307 -22.02 -3.42 -16.18
CA MET A 307 -21.89 -4.62 -15.34
C MET A 307 -22.88 -4.64 -14.17
N PHE A 308 -23.06 -3.50 -13.49
CA PHE A 308 -24.04 -3.40 -12.39
C PHE A 308 -25.48 -3.50 -12.91
N GLY A 309 -25.78 -2.88 -14.06
CA GLY A 309 -27.10 -2.96 -14.69
C GLY A 309 -27.46 -4.38 -15.12
N GLU A 310 -26.54 -5.08 -15.79
CA GLU A 310 -26.71 -6.47 -16.21
C GLU A 310 -26.94 -7.39 -15.00
N SER A 311 -26.12 -7.25 -13.94
CA SER A 311 -26.22 -8.07 -12.73
C SER A 311 -27.59 -7.98 -12.04
N ALA A 312 -28.28 -6.83 -12.17
CA ALA A 312 -29.61 -6.64 -11.57
C ALA A 312 -30.73 -7.39 -12.29
N ILE A 313 -30.58 -7.67 -13.59
CA ILE A 313 -31.65 -8.27 -14.42
C ILE A 313 -31.31 -9.68 -14.93
N ASN A 314 -30.03 -10.08 -14.91
CA ASN A 314 -29.59 -11.32 -15.55
C ASN A 314 -30.27 -12.58 -14.99
N TYR A 315 -30.54 -12.61 -13.67
CA TYR A 315 -31.28 -13.71 -13.06
C TYR A 315 -32.73 -13.80 -13.60
N LEU A 316 -33.45 -12.67 -13.63
CA LEU A 316 -34.82 -12.61 -14.16
C LEU A 316 -34.85 -13.00 -15.65
N PHE A 317 -33.89 -12.48 -16.43
CA PHE A 317 -33.76 -12.78 -17.86
C PHE A 317 -33.56 -14.27 -18.12
N THR A 318 -32.61 -14.90 -17.42
CA THR A 318 -32.32 -16.33 -17.61
C THR A 318 -33.47 -17.23 -17.13
N ARG A 319 -34.14 -16.84 -16.04
CA ARG A 319 -35.37 -17.49 -15.56
C ARG A 319 -36.49 -17.42 -16.59
N TYR A 320 -36.73 -16.25 -17.20
CA TYR A 320 -37.78 -16.08 -18.21
C TYR A 320 -37.45 -16.79 -19.53
N LYS A 321 -36.24 -16.55 -20.06
CA LYS A 321 -35.87 -16.96 -21.42
C LYS A 321 -35.52 -18.45 -21.52
N PHE A 322 -34.87 -18.99 -20.50
CA PHE A 322 -34.32 -20.34 -20.52
C PHE A 322 -34.97 -21.27 -19.49
N ASN A 323 -35.93 -20.76 -18.71
CA ASN A 323 -36.59 -21.51 -17.64
C ASN A 323 -35.60 -22.08 -16.59
N TRP A 324 -34.50 -21.37 -16.35
CA TRP A 324 -33.47 -21.80 -15.40
C TRP A 324 -33.96 -21.73 -13.96
N ASN A 325 -33.54 -22.71 -13.16
CA ASN A 325 -33.69 -22.67 -11.71
C ASN A 325 -32.51 -21.93 -11.05
N GLU A 326 -32.52 -21.86 -9.71
CA GLU A 326 -31.51 -21.14 -8.92
C GLU A 326 -30.12 -21.77 -9.06
N VAL A 327 -30.05 -23.09 -9.19
CA VAL A 327 -28.80 -23.85 -9.32
C VAL A 327 -28.19 -23.61 -10.70
N ASP A 328 -28.97 -23.69 -11.77
CA ASP A 328 -28.53 -23.47 -13.15
C ASP A 328 -27.92 -22.07 -13.31
N TYR A 329 -28.63 -21.04 -12.81
CA TYR A 329 -28.12 -19.69 -12.82
C TYR A 329 -26.86 -19.54 -11.97
N SER A 330 -26.82 -20.13 -10.77
CA SER A 330 -25.64 -20.05 -9.89
C SER A 330 -24.40 -20.68 -10.52
N MET A 331 -24.55 -21.76 -11.28
CA MET A 331 -23.45 -22.41 -12.00
C MET A 331 -22.98 -21.56 -13.19
N TYR A 332 -23.91 -21.01 -13.97
CA TYR A 332 -23.59 -20.09 -15.07
C TYR A 332 -22.89 -18.81 -14.57
N ALA A 333 -23.41 -18.19 -13.51
CA ALA A 333 -22.84 -16.98 -12.93
C ALA A 333 -21.44 -17.26 -12.36
N THR A 334 -21.25 -18.39 -11.68
CA THR A 334 -19.93 -18.85 -11.23
C THR A 334 -18.95 -18.99 -12.39
N TYR A 335 -19.34 -19.70 -13.46
CA TYR A 335 -18.53 -19.86 -14.65
C TYR A 335 -18.13 -18.50 -15.24
N THR A 336 -19.09 -17.60 -15.36
CA THR A 336 -18.89 -16.25 -15.90
C THR A 336 -17.89 -15.45 -15.07
N VAL A 337 -17.98 -15.47 -13.73
CA VAL A 337 -17.02 -14.78 -12.85
C VAL A 337 -15.62 -15.38 -12.96
N ILE A 338 -15.50 -16.71 -13.07
CA ILE A 338 -14.20 -17.39 -13.27
C ILE A 338 -13.59 -16.98 -14.62
N VAL A 339 -14.37 -16.94 -15.69
CA VAL A 339 -13.91 -16.48 -17.02
C VAL A 339 -13.44 -15.02 -16.95
N HIS A 340 -14.18 -14.15 -16.27
CA HIS A 340 -13.75 -12.77 -16.03
C HIS A 340 -12.45 -12.69 -15.23
N LEU A 341 -12.26 -13.55 -14.22
CA LEU A 341 -11.02 -13.61 -13.43
C LEU A 341 -9.82 -14.01 -14.30
N ILE A 342 -9.99 -15.05 -15.13
CA ILE A 342 -8.98 -15.49 -16.10
C ILE A 342 -8.68 -14.38 -17.11
N GLY A 343 -9.72 -13.71 -17.63
CA GLY A 343 -9.57 -12.58 -18.55
C GLY A 343 -8.81 -11.40 -17.93
N LYS A 344 -9.07 -11.07 -16.66
CA LYS A 344 -8.32 -10.05 -15.92
C LYS A 344 -6.83 -10.43 -15.80
N MET A 345 -6.52 -11.68 -15.48
CA MET A 345 -5.14 -12.18 -15.41
C MET A 345 -4.44 -12.14 -16.78
N ASN A 346 -5.16 -12.49 -17.85
CA ASN A 346 -4.60 -12.59 -19.20
C ASN A 346 -4.50 -11.24 -19.93
N SER A 347 -5.22 -10.19 -19.53
CA SER A 347 -5.19 -8.89 -20.23
C SER A 347 -3.79 -8.25 -20.32
N LEU A 348 -2.92 -8.49 -19.33
CA LEU A 348 -1.51 -8.05 -19.35
C LEU A 348 -0.65 -8.84 -20.34
N PHE A 349 -0.90 -10.15 -20.48
CA PHE A 349 -0.17 -11.03 -21.41
C PHE A 349 -0.70 -10.90 -22.84
N GLY A 350 -2.02 -10.77 -23.00
CA GLY A 350 -2.70 -10.71 -24.29
C GLY A 350 -2.39 -9.45 -25.11
N ILE A 351 -2.11 -8.31 -24.47
CA ILE A 351 -1.65 -7.11 -25.20
C ILE A 351 -0.30 -7.38 -25.89
N CYS A 352 0.62 -8.03 -25.20
CA CYS A 352 1.92 -8.40 -25.75
C CYS A 352 1.78 -9.47 -26.85
N GLU A 353 0.89 -10.44 -26.66
CA GLU A 353 0.64 -11.53 -27.61
C GLU A 353 -0.05 -11.05 -28.90
N ILE A 354 -0.99 -10.09 -28.82
CA ILE A 354 -1.67 -9.55 -30.01
C ILE A 354 -0.78 -8.56 -30.78
N ALA A 355 0.06 -7.80 -30.08
CA ALA A 355 1.01 -6.87 -30.71
C ALA A 355 2.14 -7.62 -31.46
N ALA A 356 2.53 -8.80 -31.01
CA ALA A 356 3.63 -9.56 -31.59
C ALA A 356 3.38 -9.96 -33.07
N PRO A 357 2.27 -10.61 -33.45
CA PRO A 357 1.97 -10.92 -34.85
C PRO A 357 1.90 -9.69 -35.76
N LEU A 358 1.41 -8.55 -35.25
CA LEU A 358 1.31 -7.30 -36.01
C LEU A 358 2.69 -6.79 -36.51
N VAL A 359 3.74 -7.04 -35.73
CA VAL A 359 5.12 -6.60 -36.05
C VAL A 359 5.91 -7.74 -36.69
N TYR A 360 5.92 -8.92 -36.06
CA TYR A 360 6.78 -10.02 -36.48
C TYR A 360 6.27 -10.69 -37.76
N SER A 361 4.97 -10.90 -37.95
CA SER A 361 4.48 -11.61 -39.15
C SER A 361 4.77 -10.85 -40.45
N PRO A 362 4.43 -9.55 -40.60
CA PRO A 362 4.77 -8.79 -41.80
C PRO A 362 6.28 -8.67 -42.01
N MET A 363 7.06 -8.48 -40.95
CA MET A 363 8.52 -8.36 -41.04
C MET A 363 9.17 -9.63 -41.58
N TYR A 364 8.80 -10.80 -41.04
CA TYR A 364 9.33 -12.08 -41.52
C TYR A 364 8.87 -12.38 -42.96
N SER A 365 7.60 -12.10 -43.29
CA SER A 365 7.08 -12.27 -44.65
C SER A 365 7.73 -11.34 -45.67
N LEU A 366 8.00 -10.07 -45.31
CA LEU A 366 8.69 -9.11 -46.16
C LEU A 366 10.15 -9.52 -46.40
N VAL A 367 10.87 -9.88 -45.33
CA VAL A 367 12.25 -10.35 -45.46
C VAL A 367 12.30 -11.61 -46.33
N TYR A 368 11.40 -12.57 -46.10
CA TYR A 368 11.29 -13.76 -46.95
C TYR A 368 11.01 -13.40 -48.41
N ALA A 369 10.06 -12.50 -48.68
CA ALA A 369 9.71 -12.10 -50.03
C ALA A 369 10.89 -11.43 -50.77
N PHE A 370 11.64 -10.56 -50.09
CA PHE A 370 12.80 -9.87 -50.68
C PHE A 370 14.01 -10.78 -50.84
N THR A 371 14.22 -11.75 -49.95
CA THR A 371 15.37 -12.66 -49.99
C THR A 371 15.08 -14.00 -50.65
N LEU A 372 13.85 -14.23 -51.14
CA LEU A 372 13.42 -15.52 -51.69
C LEU A 372 14.33 -16.03 -52.82
N LYS A 373 14.84 -15.14 -53.67
CA LYS A 373 15.68 -15.52 -54.81
C LYS A 373 17.17 -15.58 -54.49
N THR A 374 17.61 -14.98 -53.39
CA THR A 374 19.02 -14.85 -53.04
C THR A 374 19.41 -15.76 -51.87
N LEU A 375 18.68 -15.68 -50.75
CA LEU A 375 18.88 -16.49 -49.56
C LEU A 375 17.55 -16.63 -48.79
N PRO A 376 16.73 -17.64 -49.11
CA PRO A 376 15.48 -17.91 -48.39
C PRO A 376 15.67 -18.08 -46.88
N GLY A 377 16.82 -18.62 -46.47
CA GLY A 377 17.18 -18.83 -45.06
C GLY A 377 17.47 -17.56 -44.25
N ALA A 378 17.48 -16.37 -44.88
CA ALA A 378 17.73 -15.11 -44.19
C ALA A 378 16.73 -14.81 -43.05
N VAL A 379 15.52 -15.39 -43.10
CA VAL A 379 14.52 -15.32 -42.02
C VAL A 379 15.03 -15.92 -40.70
N TYR A 380 15.83 -16.99 -40.75
CA TYR A 380 16.41 -17.61 -39.56
C TYR A 380 17.54 -16.75 -38.99
N LEU A 381 18.29 -16.06 -39.84
CA LEU A 381 19.32 -15.09 -39.42
C LEU A 381 18.69 -13.87 -38.75
N LEU A 382 17.55 -13.39 -39.28
CA LEU A 382 16.76 -12.34 -38.63
C LEU A 382 16.27 -12.78 -37.24
N GLY A 383 15.77 -14.01 -37.12
CA GLY A 383 15.37 -14.58 -35.83
C GLY A 383 16.53 -14.67 -34.83
N ALA A 384 17.70 -15.12 -35.27
CA ALA A 384 18.90 -15.16 -34.46
C ALA A 384 19.37 -13.75 -34.04
N ALA A 385 19.30 -12.76 -34.94
CA ALA A 385 19.66 -11.38 -34.62
C ALA A 385 18.71 -10.75 -33.59
N LEU A 386 17.40 -11.05 -33.65
CA LEU A 386 16.40 -10.54 -32.70
C LEU A 386 16.52 -11.16 -31.31
N LEU A 387 17.18 -12.32 -31.16
CA LEU A 387 17.51 -12.90 -29.86
C LEU A 387 18.63 -12.15 -29.13
N VAL A 388 19.50 -11.42 -29.85
CA VAL A 388 20.63 -10.70 -29.26
C VAL A 388 20.18 -9.57 -28.31
N PRO A 389 19.23 -8.68 -28.67
CA PRO A 389 18.67 -7.71 -27.73
C PRO A 389 18.02 -8.36 -26.50
N ALA A 390 17.32 -9.49 -26.67
CA ALA A 390 16.71 -10.21 -25.56
C ALA A 390 17.77 -10.74 -24.58
N ALA A 391 18.82 -11.38 -25.10
CA ALA A 391 19.95 -11.83 -24.29
C ALA A 391 20.67 -10.66 -23.60
N ALA A 392 20.85 -9.53 -24.29
CA ALA A 392 21.45 -8.32 -23.72
C ALA A 392 20.61 -7.75 -22.58
N MET A 393 19.28 -7.67 -22.73
CA MET A 393 18.37 -7.24 -21.67
C MET A 393 18.45 -8.18 -20.46
N PHE A 394 18.41 -9.50 -20.67
CA PHE A 394 18.56 -10.48 -19.59
C PHE A 394 19.90 -10.35 -18.87
N MET A 395 21.00 -10.19 -19.61
CA MET A 395 22.32 -9.98 -19.02
C MET A 395 22.38 -8.65 -18.24
N THR A 396 21.77 -7.59 -18.76
CA THR A 396 21.72 -6.30 -18.08
C THR A 396 20.92 -6.41 -16.78
N MET A 397 19.77 -7.08 -16.81
CA MET A 397 18.96 -7.36 -15.60
C MET A 397 19.76 -8.18 -14.59
N TYR A 398 20.46 -9.21 -15.03
CA TYR A 398 21.32 -10.02 -14.16
C TYR A 398 22.45 -9.21 -13.53
N LEU A 399 23.11 -8.35 -14.31
CA LEU A 399 24.19 -7.48 -13.83
C LEU A 399 23.66 -6.42 -12.86
N LEU A 400 22.50 -5.82 -13.12
CA LEU A 400 21.84 -4.88 -12.21
C LEU A 400 21.49 -5.56 -10.90
N GLN A 401 20.86 -6.75 -10.95
CA GLN A 401 20.54 -7.52 -9.75
C GLN A 401 21.80 -7.88 -8.96
N LYS A 402 22.88 -8.28 -9.64
CA LYS A 402 24.16 -8.57 -8.98
C LYS A 402 24.77 -7.33 -8.33
N LYS A 403 24.67 -6.17 -8.99
CA LYS A 403 25.14 -4.88 -8.46
C LYS A 403 24.35 -4.46 -7.23
N ASP A 404 23.03 -4.63 -7.24
CA ASP A 404 22.17 -4.30 -6.11
C ASP A 404 22.50 -5.18 -4.89
N THR A 405 22.69 -6.49 -5.10
CA THR A 405 23.14 -7.41 -4.04
C THR A 405 24.50 -7.00 -3.46
N LEU A 406 25.45 -6.60 -4.31
CA LEU A 406 26.77 -6.14 -3.86
C LEU A 406 26.66 -4.84 -3.07
N ASN A 407 25.91 -3.85 -3.55
CA ASN A 407 25.69 -2.58 -2.87
C ASN A 407 25.06 -2.78 -1.49
N ASN A 408 24.04 -3.64 -1.39
CA ASN A 408 23.42 -4.00 -0.12
C ASN A 408 24.42 -4.65 0.85
N THR A 409 25.33 -5.48 0.34
CA THR A 409 26.37 -6.14 1.15
C THR A 409 27.41 -5.14 1.67
N VAL A 410 27.87 -4.22 0.82
CA VAL A 410 28.81 -3.15 1.20
C VAL A 410 28.17 -2.24 2.26
N GLN A 411 26.92 -1.84 2.05
CA GLN A 411 26.19 -0.98 2.97
C GLN A 411 26.00 -1.65 4.35
N MET A 412 25.69 -2.95 4.38
CA MET A 412 25.61 -3.72 5.63
C MET A 412 26.95 -3.78 6.38
N ASN A 413 28.06 -3.95 5.66
CA ASN A 413 29.39 -3.97 6.26
C ASN A 413 29.81 -2.59 6.80
N GLU A 414 29.45 -1.51 6.10
CA GLU A 414 29.74 -0.13 6.52
C GLU A 414 28.97 0.23 7.81
N VAL A 415 27.69 -0.14 7.89
CA VAL A 415 26.88 0.02 9.12
C VAL A 415 27.48 -0.77 10.28
N ARG A 416 27.91 -2.01 10.04
CA ARG A 416 28.54 -2.85 11.07
C ARG A 416 29.84 -2.23 11.60
N LEU A 417 30.68 -1.72 10.71
CA LEU A 417 31.93 -1.05 11.08
C LEU A 417 31.66 0.23 11.89
N ASN A 418 30.68 1.03 11.50
CA ASN A 418 30.27 2.23 12.24
C ASN A 418 29.78 1.90 13.64
N ASN A 419 28.96 0.85 13.80
CA ASN A 419 28.52 0.39 15.11
C ASN A 419 29.69 -0.09 15.99
N GLU A 420 30.68 -0.79 15.41
CA GLU A 420 31.89 -1.18 16.13
C GLU A 420 32.74 0.05 16.56
N LEU A 421 32.84 1.06 15.71
CA LEU A 421 33.52 2.33 16.02
C LEU A 421 32.79 3.13 17.10
N GLU A 422 31.47 3.25 17.03
CA GLU A 422 30.65 3.90 18.06
C GLU A 422 30.76 3.16 19.40
N SER A 423 30.80 1.82 19.40
CA SER A 423 31.00 1.03 20.61
C SER A 423 32.35 1.31 21.28
N LYS A 424 33.41 1.50 20.49
CA LYS A 424 34.75 1.89 20.98
C LYS A 424 34.80 3.35 21.44
N SER A 425 34.00 4.22 20.83
CA SER A 425 33.90 5.64 21.20
C SER A 425 33.20 5.82 22.55
N ARG A 426 32.16 5.04 22.85
CA ARG A 426 31.48 5.04 24.17
C ARG A 426 32.41 4.65 25.33
N THR A 427 33.47 3.89 25.06
CA THR A 427 34.49 3.53 26.06
C THR A 427 35.44 4.69 26.40
N ASN A 428 35.49 5.73 25.55
CA ASN A 428 36.26 6.96 25.78
C ASN A 428 35.28 8.10 26.11
N GLN A 429 34.74 8.12 27.33
CA GLN A 429 33.81 9.16 27.78
C GLN A 429 34.38 10.58 27.61
N ALA A 430 33.71 11.39 26.79
CA ALA A 430 33.78 12.84 26.78
C ALA A 430 32.63 13.42 27.62
N PHE A 431 32.94 14.48 28.37
CA PHE A 431 32.01 15.31 29.15
C PHE A 431 31.07 16.10 28.21
N GLU A 432 29.76 15.94 28.38
CA GLU A 432 28.78 16.95 27.94
C GLU A 432 28.64 18.02 29.03
N SER A 433 28.78 19.29 28.65
CA SER A 433 28.44 20.44 29.49
C SER A 433 27.31 21.23 28.85
N ASP A 434 26.32 21.52 29.67
CA ASP A 434 25.02 22.10 29.37
C ASP A 434 25.16 23.63 29.22
N GLU A 435 25.56 24.14 28.05
CA GLU A 435 25.43 25.56 27.68
C GLU A 435 25.56 25.74 26.16
N GLY A 436 24.40 25.84 25.48
CA GLY A 436 24.17 26.35 24.11
C GLY A 436 25.11 25.88 22.98
N ASP A 437 24.62 25.00 22.08
CA ASP A 437 25.14 24.63 20.74
C ASP A 437 26.67 24.40 20.55
N VAL A 438 27.43 24.36 21.64
CA VAL A 438 28.89 24.21 21.64
C VAL A 438 29.28 22.84 22.18
N HIS A 439 29.74 21.97 21.28
CA HIS A 439 30.21 20.63 21.62
C HIS A 439 31.73 20.62 21.78
N SER A 440 32.24 19.87 22.75
CA SER A 440 33.69 19.73 22.99
C SER A 440 34.18 18.36 22.50
N ILE A 441 35.21 18.36 21.66
CA ILE A 441 35.93 17.14 21.27
C ILE A 441 37.34 17.14 21.87
N LEU A 442 37.80 15.96 22.29
CA LEU A 442 39.18 15.75 22.69
C LEU A 442 40.05 15.56 21.44
N GLY A 443 41.27 16.09 21.49
CA GLY A 443 42.29 15.83 20.48
C GLY A 443 42.68 14.36 20.44
N MET A 444 42.87 13.82 19.24
CA MET A 444 43.18 12.40 19.03
C MET A 444 44.58 12.04 19.57
N LYS A 445 44.72 10.87 20.21
CA LYS A 445 46.01 10.33 20.69
C LYS A 445 46.98 10.13 19.52
N ASP A 446 48.28 10.25 19.78
CA ASP A 446 49.35 10.15 18.77
C ASP A 446 49.30 11.26 17.68
N THR A 447 48.59 12.36 17.93
CA THR A 447 48.58 13.56 17.07
C THR A 447 49.15 14.78 17.81
N PRO A 448 49.58 15.85 17.11
CA PRO A 448 50.02 17.10 17.75
C PRO A 448 48.94 17.78 18.62
N TYR A 449 47.68 17.34 18.48
CA TYR A 449 46.51 17.86 19.19
C TYR A 449 46.19 17.05 20.46
N GLU A 450 46.97 16.00 20.76
CA GLU A 450 46.76 15.13 21.92
C GLU A 450 46.69 15.93 23.23
N SER A 451 45.73 15.57 24.08
CA SER A 451 45.38 16.28 25.33
C SER A 451 44.78 17.68 25.18
N GLY A 452 44.54 18.16 23.96
CA GLY A 452 43.78 19.39 23.70
C GLY A 452 42.26 19.17 23.79
N VAL A 453 41.53 20.19 24.23
CA VAL A 453 40.06 20.23 24.19
C VAL A 453 39.65 21.29 23.17
N PHE A 454 38.92 20.88 22.13
CA PHE A 454 38.49 21.77 21.05
C PHE A 454 36.97 21.92 21.07
N ARG A 455 36.52 23.17 21.19
CA ARG A 455 35.11 23.54 21.12
C ARG A 455 34.68 23.74 19.67
N LEU A 456 33.53 23.17 19.32
CA LEU A 456 32.89 23.21 18.01
C LEU A 456 31.50 23.83 18.15
N GLU A 457 31.18 24.72 17.23
CA GLU A 457 29.83 25.26 17.04
C GLU A 457 29.13 24.43 15.97
N ILE A 458 27.94 23.90 16.30
CA ILE A 458 27.14 23.06 15.40
C ILE A 458 25.78 23.71 15.20
N VAL A 459 25.48 24.11 13.96
CA VAL A 459 24.18 24.65 13.58
C VAL A 459 23.44 23.62 12.73
N ILE A 460 22.29 23.15 13.23
CA ILE A 460 21.44 22.18 12.55
C ILE A 460 20.43 22.94 11.67
N PRO A 461 20.43 22.75 10.34
CA PRO A 461 19.45 23.41 9.46
C PRO A 461 18.06 22.78 9.58
N ASP A 462 17.01 23.54 9.27
CA ASP A 462 15.60 23.08 9.30
C ASP A 462 15.33 21.83 8.43
N LYS A 463 16.19 21.60 7.44
CA LYS A 463 16.11 20.46 6.52
C LYS A 463 17.02 19.30 6.90
N TYR A 464 17.66 19.33 8.06
CA TYR A 464 18.38 18.16 8.57
C TYR A 464 17.43 16.96 8.68
N PRO A 465 17.82 15.74 8.24
CA PRO A 465 19.15 15.31 7.77
C PRO A 465 19.37 15.39 6.24
N PHE A 466 18.46 16.00 5.48
CA PHE A 466 18.62 16.15 4.01
C PHE A 466 19.65 17.21 3.62
N GLU A 467 19.93 18.16 4.50
CA GLU A 467 21.06 19.09 4.39
C GLU A 467 22.03 18.84 5.58
N PRO A 468 23.36 18.86 5.36
CA PRO A 468 24.35 18.64 6.42
C PRO A 468 24.31 19.77 7.46
N PRO A 469 24.65 19.49 8.73
CA PRO A 469 24.84 20.54 9.73
C PRO A 469 26.05 21.40 9.39
N HIS A 470 26.02 22.67 9.78
CA HIS A 470 27.16 23.56 9.68
C HIS A 470 28.02 23.42 10.93
N VAL A 471 29.28 23.02 10.75
CA VAL A 471 30.22 22.78 11.86
C VAL A 471 31.45 23.66 11.71
N ARG A 472 31.85 24.33 12.79
CA ARG A 472 33.01 25.23 12.83
C ARG A 472 33.77 25.08 14.15
N PHE A 473 35.10 25.12 14.10
CA PHE A 473 35.91 25.22 15.31
C PHE A 473 35.78 26.61 15.94
N VAL A 474 35.33 26.66 17.19
CA VAL A 474 35.37 27.87 18.03
C VAL A 474 36.76 28.04 18.63
N THR A 475 37.39 26.92 18.98
CA THR A 475 38.78 26.92 19.46
C THR A 475 39.73 26.98 18.25
N PRO A 476 40.60 27.99 18.13
CA PRO A 476 41.58 28.05 17.04
C PRO A 476 42.41 26.78 16.98
N ILE A 477 42.47 26.16 15.80
CA ILE A 477 43.24 24.93 15.55
C ILE A 477 44.13 25.13 14.34
N TYR A 478 45.42 24.83 14.50
CA TYR A 478 46.39 24.91 13.42
C TYR A 478 46.35 23.60 12.60
N HIS A 479 45.59 23.56 11.50
CA HIS A 479 45.33 22.34 10.73
C HIS A 479 45.22 22.62 9.21
N PRO A 480 45.75 21.78 8.30
CA PRO A 480 45.72 22.02 6.84
C PRO A 480 44.32 22.22 6.24
N ASN A 481 43.32 21.51 6.77
CA ASN A 481 41.92 21.55 6.31
C ASN A 481 41.01 22.40 7.20
N VAL A 482 41.56 23.28 8.06
CA VAL A 482 40.78 24.24 8.86
C VAL A 482 41.36 25.64 8.63
N ASP A 483 40.50 26.62 8.37
CA ASP A 483 40.97 28.01 8.18
C ASP A 483 40.99 28.82 9.49
N GLU A 484 41.47 30.06 9.44
CA GLU A 484 41.55 30.97 10.59
C GLU A 484 40.19 31.29 11.23
N SER A 485 39.10 31.15 10.48
CA SER A 485 37.73 31.33 10.97
C SER A 485 37.15 30.06 11.59
N GLY A 486 37.89 28.94 11.55
CA GLY A 486 37.49 27.64 12.08
C GLY A 486 36.64 26.81 11.10
N ARG A 487 36.48 27.22 9.84
CA ARG A 487 35.71 26.46 8.83
C ARG A 487 36.47 25.18 8.47
N ILE A 488 35.75 24.07 8.40
CA ILE A 488 36.31 22.74 8.15
C ILE A 488 36.06 22.35 6.69
N CYS A 489 37.11 21.97 5.99
CA CYS A 489 36.98 21.33 4.68
C CYS A 489 36.91 19.82 4.85
N LEU A 490 35.69 19.27 4.86
CA LEU A 490 35.42 17.84 4.96
C LEU A 490 34.31 17.46 3.96
N ASP A 491 34.52 16.41 3.16
CA ASP A 491 33.57 16.02 2.11
C ASP A 491 32.20 15.61 2.66
N MET A 492 32.17 15.06 3.88
CA MET A 492 30.91 14.75 4.58
C MET A 492 30.11 16.00 4.95
N LEU A 493 30.69 17.21 4.96
CA LEU A 493 29.95 18.46 5.22
C LEU A 493 29.38 19.10 3.93
N LYS A 494 29.52 18.44 2.77
CA LYS A 494 29.08 18.94 1.46
C LYS A 494 28.07 17.97 0.82
N LEU A 495 27.06 18.50 0.13
CA LEU A 495 26.08 17.71 -0.64
C LEU A 495 26.65 17.19 -1.98
N PRO A 496 26.17 16.05 -2.51
CA PRO A 496 26.49 15.59 -3.86
C PRO A 496 26.11 16.64 -4.93
N PRO A 497 26.89 16.81 -6.02
CA PRO A 497 28.03 15.97 -6.43
C PRO A 497 29.38 16.39 -5.83
N LYS A 498 29.44 17.49 -5.06
CA LYS A 498 30.70 18.07 -4.54
C LYS A 498 31.13 17.51 -3.18
N GLY A 499 30.35 16.60 -2.60
CA GLY A 499 30.61 15.98 -1.32
C GLY A 499 29.83 14.68 -1.16
N THR A 500 29.98 14.08 0.02
CA THR A 500 29.53 12.71 0.29
C THR A 500 28.40 12.63 1.32
N TRP A 501 27.83 13.76 1.77
CA TRP A 501 26.75 13.77 2.77
C TRP A 501 25.57 12.89 2.37
N ARG A 502 25.09 12.09 3.32
CA ARG A 502 23.91 11.24 3.19
C ARG A 502 23.03 11.40 4.44
N PRO A 503 21.70 11.40 4.31
CA PRO A 503 20.78 11.52 5.45
C PRO A 503 20.89 10.43 6.52
N VAL A 504 21.70 9.39 6.26
CA VAL A 504 21.99 8.29 7.18
C VAL A 504 23.14 8.60 8.16
N PHE A 505 23.93 9.65 7.91
CA PHE A 505 25.04 9.99 8.79
C PHE A 505 24.55 10.65 10.09
N SER A 506 24.95 10.09 11.23
CA SER A 506 24.65 10.62 12.56
C SER A 506 25.59 11.79 12.91
N LEU A 507 25.14 12.66 13.82
CA LEU A 507 25.98 13.75 14.35
C LEU A 507 27.23 13.18 15.05
N ALA A 508 27.10 12.05 15.75
CA ALA A 508 28.22 11.35 16.39
C ALA A 508 29.24 10.82 15.37
N GLY A 509 28.76 10.25 14.26
CA GLY A 509 29.62 9.82 13.15
C GLY A 509 30.37 10.99 12.51
N LEU A 510 29.69 12.14 12.33
CA LEU A 510 30.31 13.35 11.83
C LEU A 510 31.43 13.87 12.75
N LEU A 511 31.19 13.93 14.06
CA LEU A 511 32.18 14.34 15.06
C LEU A 511 33.40 13.40 15.07
N THR A 512 33.16 12.10 14.89
CA THR A 512 34.24 11.10 14.78
C THR A 512 35.09 11.34 13.52
N SER A 513 34.46 11.65 12.38
CA SER A 513 35.19 12.01 11.15
C SER A 513 36.02 13.29 11.31
N ILE A 514 35.52 14.28 12.06
CA ILE A 514 36.27 15.50 12.38
C ILE A 514 37.47 15.19 13.30
N GLN A 515 37.33 14.26 14.25
CA GLN A 515 38.47 13.80 15.06
C GLN A 515 39.49 13.02 14.24
N LEU A 516 39.06 12.15 13.31
CA LEU A 516 39.93 11.43 12.39
C LEU A 516 40.71 12.36 11.46
N LEU A 517 40.10 13.47 11.05
CA LEU A 517 40.75 14.48 10.22
C LEU A 517 42.02 15.02 10.88
N GLN A 518 42.08 15.08 12.23
CA GLN A 518 43.28 15.49 12.98
C GLN A 518 44.47 14.55 12.80
N ALA A 519 44.22 13.25 12.61
CA ALA A 519 45.26 12.24 12.40
C ALA A 519 45.62 12.10 10.91
N THR A 520 44.65 12.21 10.03
CA THR A 520 44.83 12.09 8.57
C THR A 520 44.24 13.30 7.85
N PRO A 521 45.00 14.41 7.74
CA PRO A 521 44.59 15.57 6.95
C PRO A 521 44.41 15.18 5.48
N ASN A 522 43.44 15.80 4.80
CA ASN A 522 43.23 15.60 3.36
C ASN A 522 44.17 16.51 2.55
N PRO A 523 45.20 15.97 1.87
CA PRO A 523 46.18 16.77 1.16
C PRO A 523 45.68 17.42 -0.14
N ASP A 524 44.53 16.96 -0.64
CA ASP A 524 43.99 17.32 -1.97
C ASP A 524 43.01 18.52 -1.90
N ASP A 525 42.47 18.84 -0.72
CA ASP A 525 41.59 19.99 -0.49
C ASP A 525 42.00 20.80 0.78
N PRO A 526 43.21 21.40 0.80
CA PRO A 526 43.69 22.21 1.92
C PRO A 526 43.05 23.60 1.93
N LEU A 527 42.62 24.07 3.11
CA LEU A 527 42.24 25.47 3.31
C LEU A 527 43.47 26.37 3.57
N MET A 528 44.53 25.79 4.13
CA MET A 528 45.78 26.50 4.46
C MET A 528 46.97 25.85 3.73
N ALA A 529 47.36 26.42 2.58
CA ALA A 529 48.41 25.88 1.71
C ALA A 529 49.79 25.77 2.40
N ASP A 530 50.13 26.75 3.23
CA ASP A 530 51.40 26.81 3.96
C ASP A 530 51.51 25.70 5.01
N ILE A 531 50.38 25.35 5.64
CA ILE A 531 50.29 24.24 6.60
C ILE A 531 50.33 22.91 5.85
N ASN A 532 49.64 22.79 4.71
CA ASN A 532 49.62 21.57 3.91
C ASN A 532 51.02 21.21 3.35
N SER A 533 51.77 22.19 2.86
CA SER A 533 53.14 21.96 2.37
C SER A 533 54.07 21.47 3.49
N ALA A 534 54.00 22.06 4.68
CA ALA A 534 54.74 21.59 5.86
C ALA A 534 54.32 20.17 6.30
N THR A 535 53.02 19.86 6.19
CA THR A 535 52.46 18.54 6.56
C THR A 535 52.89 17.45 5.57
N LYS A 536 52.90 17.74 4.27
CA LYS A 536 53.39 16.82 3.22
C LYS A 536 54.87 16.49 3.41
N VAL A 537 55.70 17.49 3.66
CA VAL A 537 57.14 17.30 3.94
C VAL A 537 57.36 16.42 5.19
N GLY A 538 56.57 16.62 6.23
CA GLY A 538 56.61 15.79 7.44
C GLY A 538 56.15 14.35 7.22
N GLN A 539 55.10 14.14 6.41
CA GLN A 539 54.58 12.81 6.07
C GLN A 539 55.53 12.02 5.15
N GLU A 540 56.19 12.68 4.19
CA GLU A 540 57.22 12.07 3.35
C GLU A 540 58.46 11.66 4.15
N ALA A 541 58.90 12.51 5.10
CA ALA A 541 59.96 12.16 6.04
C ALA A 541 59.58 11.00 6.98
N ALA A 542 58.32 10.95 7.43
CA ALA A 542 57.81 9.85 8.26
C ALA A 542 57.64 8.52 7.50
N ARG A 543 57.41 8.56 6.17
CA ARG A 543 57.37 7.35 5.32
C ARG A 543 58.74 6.74 5.05
N GLN A 544 59.84 7.49 5.23
CA GLN A 544 61.19 7.05 4.89
C GLN A 544 62.05 6.57 6.07
N THR A 545 61.64 6.67 7.33
CA THR A 545 62.51 6.30 8.47
C THR A 545 61.79 5.85 9.75
N ASP A 546 62.46 4.94 10.47
CA ASP A 546 62.09 4.27 11.72
C ASP A 546 61.62 5.22 12.85
N LYS A 547 60.81 4.68 13.77
CA LYS A 547 59.93 5.31 14.79
C LYS A 547 60.47 6.51 15.60
N SER A 548 61.77 6.79 15.57
CA SER A 548 62.42 7.91 16.27
C SER A 548 62.16 9.30 15.63
N SER A 549 61.77 9.35 14.35
CA SER A 549 61.56 10.61 13.61
C SER A 549 60.21 11.28 13.87
N ILE A 550 59.18 10.50 14.23
CA ILE A 550 57.81 10.98 14.52
C ILE A 550 57.82 11.94 15.72
N VAL A 551 58.62 11.62 16.74
CA VAL A 551 58.82 12.46 17.94
C VAL A 551 59.51 13.80 17.59
N ARG A 552 60.34 13.82 16.53
CA ARG A 552 61.05 15.02 16.07
C ARG A 552 60.15 15.95 15.26
N ALA A 553 59.29 15.40 14.39
CA ALA A 553 58.29 16.15 13.64
C ALA A 553 57.22 16.75 14.57
N ALA A 554 56.76 16.00 15.58
CA ALA A 554 55.84 16.50 16.60
C ALA A 554 56.45 17.66 17.41
N LYS A 555 57.75 17.63 17.74
CA LYS A 555 58.47 18.74 18.39
C LYS A 555 58.56 20.01 17.52
N LEU A 556 58.67 19.86 16.20
CA LEU A 556 58.76 20.99 15.26
C LEU A 556 57.43 21.72 15.10
N VAL A 557 56.32 20.97 15.11
CA VAL A 557 54.96 21.54 15.15
C VAL A 557 54.67 22.18 16.51
N ARG A 558 55.06 21.52 17.62
CA ARG A 558 54.90 22.03 18.99
C ARG A 558 55.71 23.31 19.24
N GLY A 559 56.88 23.45 18.62
CA GLY A 559 57.72 24.66 18.71
C GLY A 559 57.12 25.89 18.03
N LYS A 560 56.29 25.72 16.99
CA LYS A 560 55.54 26.83 16.36
C LYS A 560 54.24 27.17 17.11
N LEU A 561 53.57 26.18 17.71
CA LEU A 561 52.39 26.37 18.55
C LEU A 561 52.67 27.16 19.85
N HIS A 562 53.89 27.07 20.40
CA HIS A 562 54.26 27.80 21.61
C HIS A 562 54.43 29.33 21.41
N ASN A 563 54.51 29.80 20.15
CA ASN A 563 54.56 31.22 19.80
C ASN A 563 53.18 31.83 19.51
N LEU A 564 52.09 31.08 19.72
CA LEU A 564 50.69 31.51 19.48
C LEU A 564 49.83 31.46 20.77
N GLN A 565 50.45 31.32 21.94
CA GLN A 565 49.85 31.70 23.23
C GLN A 565 50.26 33.13 23.55
#